data_AF-A0A3N1A726-F1
#
_entry.id   AF-A0A3N1A726-F1
#
_cell.length_a   1.000
_cell.length_b   1.000
_cell.length_c   1.000
_cell.angle_alpha   90.00
_cell.angle_beta   90.00
_cell.angle_gamma   90.00
#
_symmetry.space_group_name_H-M   'P 1'
#
loop_
_entity.id
_entity.type
_entity.pdbx_description
1 polymer ?
#
loop_
_entity_poly.entity_id
_entity_poly.type
_entity_poly.pdbx_seq_one_letter_code
_entity_poly.pdbx_strand_id
1 'polypeptide(L)'
;MPETVLDLIVVSPQTDEEDWAIYSPQIPGLAGGRDSFLQLREDLPEILRFAGVDLPAHLRIHVEEIYESTDTDYVIRVAQDPCHKDRAATANRLRAALTDERQRYDLLSSPRTRTGEVLFISAVASDTLGELAAQLHPSGDAAVIVCSVADNFIWTFHFTNSEELDEDARSLVDLGISESTTIGEIMGQRTNSHPLAVLAA
;
A
#
# COMPACT_ATOMS: atom_id res chain seq x y z
N MET A 1 -17.61 21.07 -2.52
CA MET A 1 -16.33 20.47 -2.12
C MET A 1 -16.43 19.00 -2.48
N PRO A 2 -15.50 18.40 -3.24
CA PRO A 2 -15.45 16.96 -3.34
C PRO A 2 -15.35 16.39 -1.92
N GLU A 3 -16.11 15.35 -1.61
CA GLU A 3 -16.00 14.69 -0.31
C GLU A 3 -14.62 14.06 -0.21
N THR A 4 -13.81 14.53 0.74
CA THR A 4 -12.48 13.97 0.99
C THR A 4 -12.63 12.54 1.47
N VAL A 5 -12.06 11.59 0.72
CA VAL A 5 -11.94 10.20 1.15
C VAL A 5 -10.71 10.10 2.05
N LEU A 6 -10.87 9.50 3.22
CA LEU A 6 -9.80 9.26 4.19
C LEU A 6 -9.36 7.79 4.11
N ASP A 7 -8.10 7.58 3.78
CA ASP A 7 -7.42 6.30 3.82
C ASP A 7 -7.01 5.98 5.26
N LEU A 8 -7.55 4.88 5.74
CA LEU A 8 -7.41 4.40 7.10
C LEU A 8 -6.67 3.06 7.06
N ILE A 9 -5.48 3.01 7.65
CA ILE A 9 -4.63 1.82 7.64
C ILE A 9 -4.84 1.08 8.95
N VAL A 10 -5.34 -0.15 8.86
CA VAL A 10 -5.49 -1.08 9.97
C VAL A 10 -4.33 -2.06 9.91
N VAL A 11 -3.47 -2.05 10.91
CA VAL A 11 -2.36 -3.00 11.02
C VAL A 11 -2.88 -4.26 11.70
N SER A 12 -2.74 -5.39 11.00
CA SER A 12 -3.07 -6.71 11.54
C SER A 12 -1.92 -7.20 12.43
N PRO A 13 -2.22 -7.78 13.60
CA PRO A 13 -1.20 -8.40 14.42
C PRO A 13 -0.59 -9.62 13.71
N GLN A 14 0.71 -9.85 13.91
CA GLN A 14 1.41 -11.06 13.47
C GLN A 14 1.21 -12.22 14.44
N THR A 15 1.01 -11.91 15.71
CA THR A 15 0.89 -12.87 16.81
C THR A 15 -0.32 -12.55 17.69
N ASP A 16 -0.84 -13.51 18.44
CA ASP A 16 -1.97 -13.29 19.36
C ASP A 16 -1.61 -12.39 20.56
N GLU A 17 -0.32 -12.04 20.73
CA GLU A 17 0.16 -11.13 21.78
C GLU A 17 0.23 -9.67 21.32
N GLU A 18 0.03 -9.40 20.03
CA GLU A 18 0.05 -8.07 19.44
C GLU A 18 -1.35 -7.47 19.30
N ASP A 19 -1.42 -6.15 19.45
CA ASP A 19 -2.66 -5.40 19.29
C ASP A 19 -2.93 -5.07 17.81
N TRP A 20 -4.22 -4.97 17.47
CA TRP A 20 -4.64 -4.32 16.24
C TRP A 20 -4.38 -2.84 16.34
N ALA A 21 -3.71 -2.25 15.35
CA ALA A 21 -3.44 -0.83 15.31
C ALA A 21 -4.16 -0.14 14.15
N ILE A 22 -4.33 1.17 14.27
CA ILE A 22 -4.90 2.01 13.21
C ILE A 22 -4.17 3.34 13.11
N TYR A 23 -3.95 3.79 11.88
CA TYR A 23 -3.45 5.13 11.59
C TYR A 23 -3.98 5.66 10.25
N SER A 24 -3.74 6.94 9.95
CA SER A 24 -4.05 7.51 8.65
C SER A 24 -2.91 8.43 8.19
N PRO A 25 -2.33 8.20 6.99
CA PRO A 25 -1.37 9.12 6.39
C PRO A 25 -1.90 10.56 6.23
N GLN A 26 -3.21 10.71 5.99
CA GLN A 26 -3.86 12.01 5.78
C GLN A 26 -4.19 12.74 7.10
N ILE A 27 -4.11 12.06 8.24
CA ILE A 27 -4.38 12.65 9.56
C ILE A 27 -3.19 12.34 10.48
N PRO A 28 -2.11 13.13 10.38
CA PRO A 28 -0.95 12.96 11.25
C PRO A 28 -1.35 13.00 12.73
N GLY A 29 -0.89 12.01 13.49
CA GLY A 29 -1.23 11.86 14.90
C GLY A 29 -2.49 11.03 15.19
N LEU A 30 -3.25 10.62 14.17
CA LEU A 30 -4.26 9.58 14.32
C LEU A 30 -3.53 8.24 14.54
N ALA A 31 -3.58 7.77 15.77
CA ALA A 31 -3.12 6.45 16.16
C ALA A 31 -4.09 5.85 17.19
N GLY A 32 -4.42 4.57 17.02
CA GLY A 32 -5.20 3.81 17.99
C GLY A 32 -4.77 2.36 18.00
N GLY A 33 -4.89 1.68 19.14
CA GLY A 33 -4.57 0.27 19.30
C GLY A 33 -5.61 -0.43 20.18
N ARG A 34 -5.98 -1.66 19.84
CA ARG A 34 -6.89 -2.51 20.64
C ARG A 34 -6.51 -3.98 20.52
N ASP A 35 -6.78 -4.74 21.59
CA ASP A 35 -6.53 -6.19 21.68
C ASP A 35 -7.30 -7.01 20.63
N SER A 36 -8.36 -6.44 20.03
CA SER A 36 -9.12 -7.12 18.99
C SER A 36 -9.66 -6.18 17.92
N PHE A 37 -9.79 -6.69 16.70
CA PHE A 37 -10.45 -6.00 15.60
C PHE A 37 -11.87 -5.53 15.95
N LEU A 38 -12.61 -6.33 16.73
CA LEU A 38 -13.97 -5.98 17.14
C LEU A 38 -13.98 -4.71 18.00
N GLN A 39 -13.12 -4.65 19.01
CA GLN A 39 -12.98 -3.46 19.86
C GLN A 39 -12.48 -2.26 19.04
N LEU A 40 -11.51 -2.46 18.15
CA LEU A 40 -11.01 -1.40 17.27
C LEU A 40 -12.14 -0.81 16.43
N ARG A 41 -13.00 -1.66 15.87
CA ARG A 41 -14.16 -1.25 15.07
C ARG A 41 -15.21 -0.52 15.90
N GLU A 42 -15.47 -0.96 17.13
CA GLU A 42 -16.45 -0.33 18.03
C GLU A 42 -15.98 1.06 18.48
N ASP A 43 -14.69 1.21 18.76
CA ASP A 43 -14.09 2.46 19.22
C ASP A 43 -13.68 3.41 18.10
N LEU A 44 -13.68 2.94 16.84
CA LEU A 44 -13.27 3.72 15.67
C LEU A 44 -13.94 5.10 15.61
N PRO A 45 -15.28 5.26 15.80
CA PRO A 45 -15.90 6.58 15.78
C PRO A 45 -15.36 7.54 16.84
N GLU A 46 -14.97 7.04 18.02
CA GLU A 46 -14.36 7.86 19.07
C GLU A 46 -12.94 8.25 18.71
N ILE A 47 -12.13 7.31 18.21
CA ILE A 47 -10.76 7.54 17.73
C ILE A 47 -10.77 8.63 16.65
N LEU A 48 -11.68 8.53 15.67
CA LEU A 48 -11.83 9.52 14.59
C LEU A 48 -12.21 10.91 15.12
N ARG A 49 -13.19 11.00 16.02
CA ARG A 49 -13.59 12.30 16.62
C ARG A 49 -12.45 12.92 17.43
N PHE A 50 -11.70 12.11 18.18
CA PHE A 50 -10.56 12.59 18.95
C PHE A 50 -9.46 13.14 18.03
N ALA A 51 -9.26 12.52 16.86
CA ALA A 51 -8.36 13.00 15.81
C ALA A 51 -8.91 14.21 15.03
N GLY A 52 -10.08 14.75 15.38
CA GLY A 52 -10.68 15.93 14.74
C GLY A 52 -11.41 15.64 13.43
N VAL A 53 -11.77 14.38 13.16
CA VAL A 53 -12.55 14.01 11.96
C VAL A 53 -14.04 14.26 12.20
N ASP A 54 -14.65 15.06 11.33
CA ASP A 54 -16.10 15.24 11.29
C ASP A 54 -16.79 13.98 10.73
N LEU A 55 -17.76 13.45 11.47
CA LEU A 55 -18.52 12.25 11.08
C LEU A 55 -19.94 12.61 10.61
N PRO A 56 -20.51 11.91 9.60
CA PRO A 56 -19.91 10.77 8.89
C PRO A 56 -18.82 11.20 7.90
N ALA A 57 -17.76 10.40 7.80
CA ALA A 57 -16.68 10.56 6.85
C ALA A 57 -16.67 9.41 5.83
N HIS A 58 -16.18 9.69 4.63
CA HIS A 58 -15.94 8.67 3.61
C HIS A 58 -14.59 8.01 3.89
N LEU A 59 -14.60 6.75 4.32
CA LEU A 59 -13.40 6.01 4.68
C LEU A 59 -13.08 4.96 3.63
N ARG A 60 -11.81 4.88 3.22
CA ARG A 60 -11.24 3.74 2.52
C ARG A 60 -10.35 2.99 3.51
N ILE A 61 -10.73 1.77 3.83
CA ILE A 61 -10.00 0.95 4.82
C ILE A 61 -8.99 0.08 4.08
N HIS A 62 -7.78 0.02 4.60
CA HIS A 62 -6.72 -0.89 4.16
C HIS A 62 -6.27 -1.76 5.31
N VAL A 63 -5.98 -3.02 5.05
CA VAL A 63 -5.31 -3.89 6.00
C VAL A 63 -3.85 -3.96 5.63
N GLU A 64 -2.99 -3.73 6.61
CA GLU A 64 -1.54 -3.80 6.51
C GLU A 64 -1.03 -4.98 7.33
N GLU A 65 -0.21 -5.80 6.70
CA GLU A 65 0.49 -6.91 7.33
C GLU A 65 1.99 -6.63 7.25
N ILE A 66 2.66 -6.61 8.39
CA ILE A 66 4.11 -6.42 8.50
C ILE A 66 4.79 -7.77 8.41
N TYR A 67 5.95 -7.87 7.80
CA TYR A 67 6.70 -9.11 7.70
C TYR A 67 8.18 -8.86 7.99
N GLU A 68 8.71 -9.60 8.96
CA GLU A 68 10.13 -9.61 9.25
C GLU A 68 10.90 -10.42 8.21
N SER A 69 12.03 -9.90 7.75
CA SER A 69 12.91 -10.59 6.83
C SER A 69 14.37 -10.38 7.18
N THR A 70 15.20 -11.37 6.88
CA THR A 70 16.66 -11.29 7.06
C THR A 70 17.31 -10.15 6.29
N ASP A 71 16.72 -9.75 5.16
CA ASP A 71 17.29 -8.75 4.27
C ASP A 71 16.75 -7.35 4.60
N THR A 72 15.43 -7.19 4.59
CA THR A 72 14.71 -5.94 4.84
C THR A 72 13.26 -6.28 5.13
N ASP A 73 12.73 -5.74 6.23
CA ASP A 73 11.32 -5.89 6.57
C ASP A 73 10.44 -5.29 5.48
N TYR A 74 9.26 -5.85 5.31
CA TYR A 74 8.33 -5.37 4.29
C TYR A 74 6.91 -5.41 4.81
N VAL A 75 6.08 -4.56 4.22
CA VAL A 75 4.66 -4.48 4.54
C VAL A 75 3.83 -4.70 3.29
N ILE A 76 2.73 -5.42 3.43
CA ILE A 76 1.77 -5.65 2.35
C ILE A 76 0.45 -4.99 2.74
N ARG A 77 0.00 -4.05 1.92
CA ARG A 77 -1.23 -3.30 2.13
C ARG A 77 -2.30 -3.68 1.12
N VAL A 78 -3.50 -4.01 1.62
CA VAL A 78 -4.65 -4.47 0.84
C VAL A 78 -5.90 -3.69 1.20
N ALA A 79 -6.45 -2.96 0.23
CA ALA A 79 -7.72 -2.25 0.40
C ALA A 79 -8.90 -3.22 0.63
N GLN A 80 -9.80 -2.83 1.52
CA GLN A 80 -11.04 -3.53 1.88
C GLN A 80 -12.22 -2.90 1.13
N ASP A 81 -12.22 -3.08 -0.19
CA ASP A 81 -13.20 -2.50 -1.11
C ASP A 81 -13.89 -3.59 -1.97
N PRO A 82 -14.79 -3.25 -2.91
CA PRO A 82 -15.43 -4.26 -3.77
C PRO A 82 -14.45 -5.13 -4.59
N CYS A 83 -13.20 -4.67 -4.81
CA CYS A 83 -12.15 -5.39 -5.51
C CYS A 83 -11.25 -6.19 -4.55
N HIS A 84 -11.57 -6.27 -3.25
CA HIS A 84 -10.76 -6.92 -2.22
C HIS A 84 -10.28 -8.33 -2.61
N LYS A 85 -11.13 -9.14 -3.27
CA LYS A 85 -10.74 -10.49 -3.71
C LYS A 85 -9.56 -10.49 -4.68
N ASP A 86 -9.56 -9.59 -5.65
CA ASP A 86 -8.51 -9.48 -6.66
C ASP A 86 -7.22 -8.92 -6.04
N ARG A 87 -7.36 -7.96 -5.13
CA ARG A 87 -6.24 -7.41 -4.35
C ARG A 87 -5.62 -8.46 -3.44
N ALA A 88 -6.42 -9.27 -2.74
CA ALA A 88 -5.94 -10.35 -1.90
C ALA A 88 -5.24 -11.45 -2.73
N ALA A 89 -5.78 -11.79 -3.91
CA ALA A 89 -5.11 -12.70 -4.84
C ALA A 89 -3.76 -12.16 -5.32
N THR A 90 -3.67 -10.87 -5.62
CA THR A 90 -2.42 -10.19 -5.98
C THR A 90 -1.41 -10.20 -4.84
N ALA A 91 -1.84 -9.93 -3.61
CA ALA A 91 -1.00 -10.02 -2.41
C ALA A 91 -0.49 -11.45 -2.17
N ASN A 92 -1.32 -12.47 -2.39
CA ASN A 92 -0.90 -13.88 -2.31
C ASN A 92 0.19 -14.22 -3.34
N ARG A 93 0.08 -13.70 -4.57
CA ARG A 93 1.11 -13.89 -5.60
C ARG A 93 2.42 -13.19 -5.25
N LEU A 94 2.34 -11.98 -4.69
CA LEU A 94 3.51 -11.28 -4.16
C LEU A 94 4.19 -12.10 -3.06
N ARG A 95 3.42 -12.62 -2.09
CA ARG A 95 3.95 -13.51 -1.05
C ARG A 95 4.64 -14.74 -1.64
N ALA A 96 4.03 -15.36 -2.66
CA ALA A 96 4.66 -16.49 -3.34
C ALA A 96 6.00 -16.08 -3.99
N ALA A 97 6.05 -14.93 -4.68
CA ALA A 97 7.29 -14.40 -5.25
C ALA A 97 8.38 -14.16 -4.19
N LEU A 98 8.00 -13.66 -3.01
CA LEU A 98 8.93 -13.42 -1.89
C LEU A 98 9.48 -14.71 -1.25
N THR A 99 8.98 -15.89 -1.62
CA THR A 99 9.58 -17.17 -1.19
C THR A 99 10.72 -17.64 -2.11
N ASP A 100 10.80 -17.12 -3.34
CA ASP A 100 11.93 -17.36 -4.23
C ASP A 100 13.08 -16.40 -3.90
N GLU A 101 14.27 -16.93 -3.65
CA GLU A 101 15.41 -16.14 -3.15
C GLU A 101 15.79 -14.98 -4.09
N ARG A 102 15.79 -15.24 -5.40
CA ARG A 102 16.17 -14.24 -6.40
C ARG A 102 15.08 -13.16 -6.51
N GLN A 103 13.83 -13.55 -6.64
CA GLN A 103 12.71 -12.60 -6.73
C GLN A 103 12.59 -11.78 -5.45
N ARG A 104 12.79 -12.41 -4.28
CA ARG A 104 12.82 -11.72 -2.99
C ARG A 104 13.92 -10.67 -2.96
N TYR A 105 15.15 -11.00 -3.36
CA TYR A 105 16.23 -10.02 -3.41
C TYR A 105 15.89 -8.83 -4.32
N ASP A 106 15.38 -9.10 -5.52
CA ASP A 106 15.00 -8.06 -6.48
C ASP A 106 13.87 -7.16 -5.92
N LEU A 107 12.84 -7.76 -5.30
CA LEU A 107 11.71 -7.05 -4.71
C LEU A 107 12.10 -6.23 -3.47
N LEU A 108 12.91 -6.80 -2.57
CA LEU A 108 13.33 -6.14 -1.32
C LEU A 108 14.47 -5.11 -1.53
N SER A 109 15.09 -5.09 -2.71
CA SER A 109 16.01 -4.02 -3.11
C SER A 109 15.29 -2.73 -3.56
N SER A 110 13.96 -2.71 -3.52
CA SER A 110 13.15 -1.54 -3.85
C SER A 110 13.32 -0.38 -2.86
N PRO A 111 12.95 0.85 -3.25
CA PRO A 111 12.92 1.99 -2.33
C PRO A 111 12.10 1.71 -1.07
N ARG A 112 12.57 2.24 0.05
CA ARG A 112 12.01 2.01 1.39
C ARG A 112 11.19 3.20 1.84
N THR A 113 10.27 2.95 2.76
CA THR A 113 9.62 4.00 3.54
C THR A 113 10.63 4.68 4.46
N ARG A 114 10.24 5.79 5.09
CA ARG A 114 11.10 6.46 6.08
C ARG A 114 11.41 5.61 7.32
N THR A 115 10.57 4.61 7.60
CA THR A 115 10.69 3.67 8.72
C THR A 115 11.60 2.49 8.41
N GLY A 116 11.96 2.30 7.13
CA GLY A 116 13.02 1.40 6.68
C GLY A 116 12.52 0.13 6.00
N GLU A 117 11.22 -0.13 6.01
CA GLU A 117 10.59 -1.25 5.32
C GLU A 117 10.29 -0.97 3.83
N VAL A 118 10.10 -2.03 3.04
CA VAL A 118 9.52 -1.91 1.69
C VAL A 118 7.99 -1.99 1.78
N LEU A 119 7.30 -0.93 1.34
CA LEU A 119 5.83 -0.89 1.29
C LEU A 119 5.31 -1.42 -0.04
N PHE A 120 4.65 -2.57 -0.03
CA PHE A 120 3.91 -3.10 -1.16
C PHE A 120 2.42 -2.75 -1.07
N ILE A 121 1.87 -2.11 -2.10
CA ILE A 121 0.44 -1.80 -2.18
C ILE A 121 -0.19 -2.67 -3.27
N SER A 122 -1.18 -3.48 -2.88
CA SER A 122 -1.94 -4.33 -3.81
C SER A 122 -2.98 -3.50 -4.55
N ALA A 123 -2.74 -3.30 -5.85
CA ALA A 123 -3.55 -2.46 -6.73
C ALA A 123 -4.31 -3.28 -7.77
N VAL A 124 -5.35 -2.66 -8.32
CA VAL A 124 -6.04 -3.09 -9.54
C VAL A 124 -5.86 -2.05 -10.64
N ALA A 125 -6.07 -2.46 -11.89
CA ALA A 125 -5.82 -1.61 -13.06
C ALA A 125 -6.62 -0.29 -13.06
N SER A 126 -7.77 -0.24 -12.39
CA SER A 126 -8.60 0.96 -12.28
C SER A 126 -8.14 1.94 -11.20
N ASP A 127 -7.23 1.55 -10.30
CA ASP A 127 -6.73 2.45 -9.26
C ASP A 127 -6.00 3.62 -9.90
N THR A 128 -6.25 4.81 -9.38
CA THR A 128 -5.55 6.02 -9.79
C THR A 128 -4.30 6.24 -8.96
N LEU A 129 -3.31 6.92 -9.52
CA LEU A 129 -2.11 7.28 -8.78
C LEU A 129 -2.38 8.19 -7.59
N GLY A 130 -3.37 9.08 -7.67
CA GLY A 130 -3.78 9.91 -6.54
C GLY A 130 -4.30 9.08 -5.37
N GLU A 131 -5.09 8.04 -5.63
CA GLU A 131 -5.58 7.12 -4.60
C GLU A 131 -4.47 6.29 -3.96
N LEU A 132 -3.44 5.94 -4.73
CA LEU A 132 -2.28 5.23 -4.20
C LEU A 132 -1.33 6.18 -3.45
N ALA A 133 -1.14 7.40 -3.93
CA ALA A 133 -0.33 8.43 -3.28
C ALA A 133 -0.91 8.89 -1.94
N ALA A 134 -2.24 8.92 -1.81
CA ALA A 134 -2.93 9.23 -0.55
C ALA A 134 -2.57 8.26 0.60
N GLN A 135 -2.06 7.08 0.27
CA GLN A 135 -1.61 6.07 1.22
C GLN A 135 -0.17 6.30 1.73
N LEU A 136 0.58 7.22 1.12
CA LEU A 136 1.93 7.59 1.55
C LEU A 136 1.85 8.70 2.58
N HIS A 137 2.72 8.66 3.60
CA HIS A 137 2.72 9.71 4.59
C HIS A 137 3.28 11.01 3.99
N PRO A 138 2.72 12.18 4.40
CA PRO A 138 2.95 13.47 3.75
C PRO A 138 4.40 13.96 3.84
N SER A 139 5.18 13.51 4.82
CA SER A 139 6.61 13.83 4.94
C SER A 139 7.54 12.99 4.06
N GLY A 140 7.01 12.20 3.12
CA GLY A 140 7.83 11.44 2.16
C GLY A 140 8.01 9.96 2.45
N ASP A 141 7.43 9.08 1.65
CA ASP A 141 7.59 7.62 1.61
C ASP A 141 7.71 7.14 0.16
N ALA A 142 8.22 5.92 -0.01
CA ALA A 142 8.15 5.19 -1.26
C ALA A 142 7.29 3.92 -1.12
N ALA A 143 6.67 3.51 -2.23
CA ALA A 143 5.92 2.26 -2.29
C ALA A 143 6.12 1.57 -3.63
N VAL A 144 5.98 0.24 -3.60
CA VAL A 144 5.91 -0.63 -4.76
C VAL A 144 4.45 -1.01 -4.98
N ILE A 145 3.89 -0.52 -6.09
CA ILE A 145 2.58 -0.94 -6.56
C ILE A 145 2.69 -2.33 -7.16
N VAL A 146 1.80 -3.22 -6.77
CA VAL A 146 1.72 -4.58 -7.29
C VAL A 146 0.35 -4.80 -7.90
N CYS A 147 0.31 -5.12 -9.19
CA CYS A 147 -0.93 -5.40 -9.91
C CYS A 147 -0.84 -6.77 -10.60
N SER A 148 -1.90 -7.56 -10.53
CA SER A 148 -2.00 -8.79 -11.32
C SER A 148 -2.17 -8.46 -12.80
N VAL A 149 -1.43 -9.14 -13.67
CA VAL A 149 -1.53 -8.99 -15.14
C VAL A 149 -1.99 -10.26 -15.86
N ALA A 150 -1.85 -11.41 -15.20
CA ALA A 150 -2.40 -12.69 -15.59
C ALA A 150 -2.43 -13.61 -14.36
N ASP A 151 -2.98 -14.81 -14.48
CA ASP A 151 -3.25 -15.71 -13.34
C ASP A 151 -2.03 -15.95 -12.44
N ASN A 152 -0.83 -15.92 -13.00
CA ASN A 152 0.43 -16.17 -12.28
C ASN A 152 1.41 -15.00 -12.36
N PHE A 153 1.03 -13.84 -12.91
CA PHE A 153 1.98 -12.76 -13.15
C PHE A 153 1.59 -11.51 -12.40
N ILE A 154 2.57 -10.93 -11.72
CA ILE A 154 2.46 -9.60 -11.13
C ILE A 154 3.34 -8.63 -11.94
N TRP A 155 2.83 -7.41 -12.07
CA TRP A 155 3.58 -6.28 -12.54
C TRP A 155 3.83 -5.36 -11.35
N THR A 156 5.05 -4.84 -11.27
CA THR A 156 5.46 -3.93 -10.20
C THR A 156 5.85 -2.56 -10.75
N PHE A 157 5.53 -1.53 -9.98
CA PHE A 157 5.89 -0.15 -10.28
C PHE A 157 6.13 0.60 -8.98
N HIS A 158 7.33 1.16 -8.82
CA HIS A 158 7.65 2.01 -7.69
C HIS A 158 7.21 3.46 -7.93
N PHE A 159 6.82 4.14 -6.86
CA PHE A 159 6.68 5.58 -6.85
C PHE A 159 6.93 6.11 -5.43
N THR A 160 7.23 7.40 -5.34
CA THR A 160 7.52 8.10 -4.10
C THR A 160 6.88 9.47 -4.12
N ASN A 161 6.52 9.99 -2.94
CA ASN A 161 6.15 11.40 -2.75
C ASN A 161 7.31 12.21 -2.13
N SER A 162 8.52 11.67 -2.12
CA SER A 162 9.76 12.31 -1.68
C SER A 162 10.83 12.24 -2.76
N GLU A 163 11.40 13.39 -3.09
CA GLU A 163 12.59 13.49 -3.96
C GLU A 163 13.87 12.98 -3.27
N GLU A 164 13.86 12.84 -1.93
CA GLU A 164 15.05 12.46 -1.15
C GLU A 164 15.22 10.93 -1.03
N LEU A 165 14.16 10.15 -1.24
CA LEU A 165 14.17 8.70 -0.98
C LEU A 165 14.57 7.85 -2.20
N ASP A 166 14.72 8.45 -3.38
CA ASP A 166 15.13 7.73 -4.59
C ASP A 166 15.79 8.71 -5.58
N GLU A 167 17.09 8.54 -5.84
CA GLU A 167 17.88 9.36 -6.78
C GLU A 167 17.39 9.21 -8.23
N ASP A 168 16.68 8.12 -8.55
CA ASP A 168 16.04 7.85 -9.84
C ASP A 168 14.53 8.18 -9.84
N ALA A 169 13.96 8.56 -8.70
CA ALA A 169 12.56 8.90 -8.61
C ALA A 169 12.27 10.25 -9.23
N ARG A 170 11.55 10.22 -10.34
CA ARG A 170 10.85 11.39 -10.83
C ARG A 170 9.51 11.49 -10.15
N SER A 171 9.16 12.69 -9.67
CA SER A 171 7.80 12.94 -9.21
C SER A 171 6.81 12.64 -10.35
N LEU A 172 5.56 12.29 -9.99
CA LEU A 172 4.51 12.07 -10.99
C LEU A 172 4.33 13.29 -11.92
N VAL A 173 4.53 14.49 -11.36
CA VAL A 173 4.52 15.77 -12.07
C VAL A 173 5.64 15.84 -13.12
N ASP A 174 6.86 15.43 -12.77
CA ASP A 174 8.01 15.43 -13.69
C ASP A 174 7.87 14.42 -14.84
N LEU A 175 7.08 13.36 -14.62
CA LEU A 175 6.74 12.38 -15.66
C LEU A 175 5.56 12.81 -16.54
N GLY A 176 4.92 13.96 -16.24
CA GLY A 176 3.71 14.41 -16.91
C GLY A 176 2.50 13.52 -16.62
N ILE A 177 2.55 12.75 -15.54
CA ILE A 177 1.52 11.79 -15.15
C ILE A 177 0.58 12.47 -14.15
N SER A 178 -0.71 12.44 -14.46
CA SER A 178 -1.75 13.03 -13.61
C SER A 178 -2.05 12.10 -12.43
N GLU A 179 -2.48 12.68 -11.30
CA GLU A 179 -3.06 11.89 -10.19
C GLU A 179 -4.27 11.06 -10.64
N SER A 180 -4.97 11.51 -11.68
CA SER A 180 -6.09 10.76 -12.27
C SER A 180 -5.66 9.62 -13.20
N THR A 181 -4.38 9.47 -13.50
CA THR A 181 -3.87 8.39 -14.34
C THR A 181 -3.99 7.06 -13.60
N THR A 182 -4.53 6.07 -14.29
CA THR A 182 -4.76 4.74 -13.74
C THR A 182 -3.55 3.83 -13.89
N ILE A 183 -3.45 2.82 -13.04
CA ILE A 183 -2.43 1.77 -13.15
C ILE A 183 -2.48 1.07 -14.52
N GLY A 184 -3.68 0.81 -15.05
CA GLY A 184 -3.86 0.23 -16.37
C GLY A 184 -3.28 1.10 -17.49
N GLU A 185 -3.43 2.42 -17.40
CA GLU A 185 -2.82 3.35 -18.36
C GLU A 185 -1.28 3.36 -18.27
N ILE A 186 -0.72 3.34 -17.06
CA ILE A 186 0.74 3.29 -16.86
C ILE A 186 1.31 2.00 -17.44
N MET A 187 0.67 0.87 -17.17
CA MET A 187 1.03 -0.43 -17.74
C MET A 187 1.01 -0.40 -19.27
N GLY A 188 0.01 0.26 -19.86
CA GLY A 188 -0.11 0.43 -21.32
C GLY A 188 0.97 1.33 -21.93
N GLN A 189 1.38 2.39 -21.22
CA GLN A 189 2.41 3.34 -21.67
C GLN A 189 3.84 2.78 -21.56
N ARG A 190 4.10 1.95 -20.55
CA ARG A 190 5.42 1.35 -20.30
C ARG A 190 5.50 -0.09 -20.82
N THR A 191 5.44 -0.27 -22.14
CA THR A 191 5.71 -1.57 -22.79
C THR A 191 7.18 -2.04 -22.70
N ASN A 192 8.02 -1.38 -21.90
CA ASN A 192 9.44 -1.74 -21.69
C ASN A 192 9.80 -2.09 -20.22
N SER A 193 8.85 -2.09 -19.28
CA SER A 193 9.10 -2.62 -17.93
C SER A 193 8.93 -4.14 -17.96
N HIS A 194 9.97 -4.91 -17.67
CA HIS A 194 9.87 -6.36 -17.63
C HIS A 194 8.90 -6.78 -16.50
N PRO A 195 7.74 -7.40 -16.81
CA PRO A 195 6.92 -8.00 -15.76
C PRO A 195 7.75 -9.07 -15.05
N LEU A 196 7.73 -9.07 -13.72
CA LEU A 196 8.34 -10.16 -12.95
C LEU A 196 7.52 -11.42 -13.22
N ALA A 197 8.15 -12.41 -13.85
CA ALA A 197 7.55 -13.70 -14.07
C ALA A 197 7.51 -14.46 -12.75
N VAL A 198 6.35 -14.52 -12.10
CA VAL A 198 6.14 -15.41 -10.97
C VAL A 198 5.68 -16.76 -11.53
N LEU A 199 6.53 -17.78 -11.42
CA LEU A 199 6.08 -19.16 -11.61
C LEU A 199 5.41 -19.59 -10.31
N ALA A 200 4.10 -19.38 -10.20
CA ALA A 200 3.32 -20.00 -9.14
C ALA A 200 3.38 -21.53 -9.36
N ALA A 201 3.93 -22.25 -8.38
CA ALA A 201 3.87 -23.70 -8.29
C ALA A 201 2.53 -24.14 -7.66
#